data_AF-A0A7I9XQT0-F1
#
_entry.id   AF-A0A7I9XQT0-F1
#
_cell.length_a   1.000
_cell.length_b   1.000
_cell.length_c   1.000
_cell.angle_alpha   90.00
_cell.angle_beta   90.00
_cell.angle_gamma   90.00
#
_symmetry.space_group_name_H-M   'P 1'
#
loop_
_entity.id
_entity.type
_entity.pdbx_description
1 polymer ?
#
loop_
_entity_poly.entity_id
_entity_poly.type
_entity_poly.pdbx_seq_one_letter_code
_entity_poly.pdbx_strand_id
1 'polypeptide(L)'
;MSAKIRQALCCTCGEVRTCRQARNRQRENYWLCSPVDPNWHRELGDLKCANCGEITRHAILHREGDPHRDHAERITRIALGGKDPYGDAYTATRHQIREAYRQGRQPNPLMNHLWATSDAQAARKAGRTTVITFCGEVQKLPEKSRTRGGDELLQPDPVRFDQEYEDPETGGWWVEMDCPDCYRVANEERMATRRQHLKLLLACALAHWSDADRLPDAHVEDLIAALRAAQVGASE
;
A
#
# COMPACT_ATOMS: atom_id res chain seq x y z
N MET A 1 16.54 20.36 -24.79
CA MET A 1 16.03 18.98 -24.81
C MET A 1 14.66 18.99 -25.46
N SER A 2 14.45 18.27 -26.58
CA SER A 2 13.14 18.17 -27.24
C SER A 2 12.07 17.71 -26.23
N ALA A 3 10.97 18.47 -26.11
CA ALA A 3 9.86 18.12 -25.23
C ALA A 3 9.21 16.83 -25.75
N LYS A 4 9.59 15.70 -25.15
CA LYS A 4 9.09 14.37 -25.50
C LYS A 4 7.57 14.34 -25.31
N ILE A 5 6.86 13.73 -26.25
CA ILE A 5 5.41 13.55 -26.18
C ILE A 5 5.10 12.62 -25.00
N ARG A 6 4.16 13.03 -24.13
CA ARG A 6 3.67 12.28 -22.97
C ARG A 6 2.18 12.05 -23.09
N GLN A 7 1.67 11.02 -22.43
CA GLN A 7 0.22 10.85 -22.27
C GLN A 7 -0.29 11.72 -21.12
N ALA A 8 -1.56 12.10 -21.17
CA ALA A 8 -2.25 12.86 -20.16
C ALA A 8 -3.69 12.39 -20.06
N LEU A 9 -4.17 12.14 -18.85
CA LEU A 9 -5.53 11.69 -18.55
C LEU A 9 -6.34 12.88 -18.04
N CYS A 10 -7.49 13.17 -18.64
CA CYS A 10 -8.39 14.20 -18.14
C CYS A 10 -8.96 13.80 -16.77
N CYS A 11 -8.77 14.64 -15.74
CA CYS A 11 -9.28 14.37 -14.39
C CYS A 11 -10.80 14.51 -14.26
N THR A 12 -11.47 15.06 -15.29
CA THR A 12 -12.93 15.25 -15.31
C THR A 12 -13.64 14.08 -16.01
N CYS A 13 -13.19 13.72 -17.22
CA CYS A 13 -13.89 12.72 -18.05
C CYS A 13 -13.09 11.45 -18.34
N GLY A 14 -11.85 11.34 -17.86
CA GLY A 14 -11.02 10.15 -18.08
C GLY A 14 -10.47 9.99 -19.50
N GLU A 15 -10.65 10.98 -20.39
CA GLU A 15 -10.13 10.89 -21.77
C GLU A 15 -8.59 10.92 -21.76
N VAL A 16 -7.98 9.96 -22.44
CA VAL A 16 -6.51 9.89 -22.60
C VAL A 16 -6.11 10.63 -23.86
N ARG A 17 -5.11 11.49 -23.74
CA ARG A 17 -4.54 12.21 -24.88
C ARG A 17 -3.03 12.29 -24.78
N THR A 18 -2.40 12.84 -25.81
CA THR A 18 -0.99 13.19 -25.76
C THR A 18 -0.77 14.70 -25.62
N CYS A 19 0.32 15.08 -24.94
CA CYS A 19 0.78 16.46 -24.83
C CYS A 19 2.32 16.50 -24.86
N ARG A 20 2.90 17.59 -25.37
CA ARG A 20 4.35 17.87 -25.22
C ARG A 20 4.65 18.70 -23.98
N GLN A 21 3.77 19.65 -23.69
CA GLN A 21 3.88 20.55 -22.55
C GLN A 21 2.47 20.97 -22.13
N ALA A 22 2.15 20.77 -20.85
CA ALA A 22 0.92 21.27 -20.25
C ALA A 22 1.15 22.69 -19.69
N ARG A 23 0.09 23.50 -19.67
CA ARG A 23 0.10 24.79 -18.96
C ARG A 23 0.04 24.54 -17.46
N ASN A 24 0.53 25.48 -16.66
CA ASN A 24 0.52 25.41 -15.19
C ASN A 24 1.01 24.06 -14.66
N ARG A 25 2.04 23.49 -15.30
CA ARG A 25 2.54 22.15 -14.98
C ARG A 25 3.03 22.11 -13.53
N GLN A 26 2.35 21.31 -12.72
CA GLN A 26 2.75 20.99 -11.36
C GLN A 26 3.55 19.70 -11.41
N ARG A 27 4.86 19.82 -11.14
CA ARG A 27 5.75 18.66 -11.12
C ARG A 27 5.42 17.81 -9.90
N GLU A 28 5.39 16.51 -10.11
CA GLU A 28 5.43 15.58 -8.98
C GLU A 28 6.71 15.83 -8.16
N ASN A 29 6.62 15.64 -6.84
CA ASN A 29 7.77 15.74 -5.95
C ASN A 29 8.72 14.55 -6.16
N TYR A 30 9.54 14.66 -7.20
CA TYR A 30 10.49 13.65 -7.64
C TYR A 30 11.51 13.34 -6.53
N TRP A 31 11.55 12.08 -6.08
CA TRP A 31 12.62 11.49 -5.25
C TRP A 31 12.99 12.22 -3.96
N LEU A 32 12.13 13.06 -3.41
CA LEU A 32 12.48 13.94 -2.28
C LEU A 32 13.72 14.81 -2.59
N CYS A 33 14.00 15.07 -3.88
CA CYS A 33 15.02 16.05 -4.30
C CYS A 33 14.61 17.49 -3.95
N SER A 34 13.41 17.64 -3.39
CA SER A 34 12.83 18.83 -2.78
C SER A 34 12.12 18.39 -1.50
N PRO A 35 11.80 19.32 -0.56
CA PRO A 35 11.05 18.98 0.64
C PRO A 35 9.82 18.14 0.31
N VAL A 36 9.50 17.18 1.18
CA VAL A 36 8.34 16.31 0.98
C VAL A 36 7.07 17.15 0.99
N ASP A 37 6.53 17.44 -0.19
CA ASP A 37 5.30 18.22 -0.34
C ASP A 37 4.16 17.55 0.45
N PRO A 38 3.46 18.30 1.30
CA PRO A 38 2.24 17.82 1.96
C PRO A 38 1.15 17.40 0.95
N ASN A 39 1.15 18.01 -0.24
CA ASN A 39 0.16 17.76 -1.29
C ASN A 39 0.66 16.66 -2.23
N TRP A 40 0.31 15.42 -1.92
CA TRP A 40 0.66 14.24 -2.71
C TRP A 40 -0.14 14.18 -4.00
N HIS A 41 0.28 14.95 -4.99
CA HIS A 41 -0.31 14.93 -6.30
C HIS A 41 0.58 14.20 -7.31
N ARG A 42 -0.05 13.45 -8.22
CA ARG A 42 0.60 13.02 -9.47
C ARG A 42 1.07 14.26 -10.23
N GLU A 43 1.97 14.12 -11.19
CA GLU A 43 2.30 15.25 -12.07
C GLU A 43 1.02 15.76 -12.78
N LEU A 44 0.67 17.03 -12.61
CA LEU A 44 -0.56 17.62 -13.18
C LEU A 44 -0.23 18.74 -14.17
N GLY A 45 -1.19 19.03 -15.04
CA GLY A 45 -1.17 20.25 -15.83
C GLY A 45 -2.50 20.50 -16.54
N ASP A 46 -2.66 21.72 -17.05
CA ASP A 46 -3.90 22.16 -17.68
C ASP A 46 -3.81 21.99 -19.21
N LEU A 47 -4.83 21.35 -19.78
CA LEU A 47 -4.96 21.08 -21.22
C LEU A 47 -6.42 21.28 -21.65
N LYS A 48 -6.66 21.73 -22.89
CA LYS A 48 -8.02 21.81 -23.47
C LYS A 48 -8.52 20.41 -23.82
N CYS A 49 -9.35 19.79 -22.99
CA CYS A 49 -9.88 18.44 -23.25
C CYS A 49 -10.77 18.44 -24.50
N ALA A 50 -10.54 17.50 -25.43
CA ALA A 50 -11.35 17.40 -26.64
C ALA A 50 -12.77 16.91 -26.33
N ASN A 51 -12.91 16.05 -25.32
CA ASN A 51 -14.20 15.51 -24.90
C ASN A 51 -15.00 16.52 -24.05
N CYS A 52 -14.37 17.19 -23.07
CA CYS A 52 -15.05 18.21 -22.26
C CYS A 52 -15.26 19.55 -23.00
N GLY A 53 -14.49 19.81 -24.07
CA GLY A 53 -14.54 21.07 -24.82
C GLY A 53 -13.84 22.26 -24.14
N GLU A 54 -13.48 22.14 -22.86
CA GLU A 54 -12.88 23.20 -22.04
C GLU A 54 -11.46 22.88 -21.54
N ILE A 55 -10.81 23.86 -20.90
CA ILE A 55 -9.51 23.65 -20.24
C ILE A 55 -9.77 22.93 -18.91
N THR A 56 -9.28 21.71 -18.79
CA THR A 56 -9.41 20.90 -17.58
C THR A 56 -8.04 20.48 -17.07
N ARG A 57 -8.00 20.09 -15.79
CA ARG A 57 -6.82 19.50 -15.17
C ARG A 57 -6.61 18.08 -15.69
N HIS A 58 -5.36 17.75 -16.00
CA HIS A 58 -4.98 16.43 -16.48
C HIS A 58 -3.83 15.87 -15.65
N ALA A 59 -3.90 14.56 -15.38
CA ALA A 59 -2.79 13.80 -14.83
C ALA A 59 -1.82 13.44 -15.95
N ILE A 60 -0.59 13.93 -15.86
CA ILE A 60 0.46 13.67 -16.84
C ILE A 60 1.04 12.28 -16.54
N LEU A 61 0.95 11.41 -17.54
CA LEU A 61 1.36 10.02 -17.43
C LEU A 61 2.78 9.85 -17.95
N HIS A 62 3.51 9.04 -17.20
CA HIS A 62 4.74 8.43 -17.66
C HIS A 62 4.43 7.37 -18.71
N ARG A 63 5.35 7.25 -19.64
CA ARG A 63 5.27 6.29 -20.74
C ARG A 63 5.57 4.88 -20.21
N GLU A 64 5.10 3.90 -20.95
CA GLU A 64 5.40 2.50 -20.67
C GLU A 64 6.92 2.26 -20.65
N GLY A 65 7.37 1.45 -19.69
CA GLY A 65 8.80 1.18 -19.45
C GLY A 65 9.57 2.32 -18.77
N ASP A 66 8.96 3.46 -18.46
CA ASP A 66 9.60 4.50 -17.66
C ASP A 66 9.76 3.99 -16.20
N PRO A 67 10.98 3.98 -15.64
CA PRO A 67 11.22 3.50 -14.28
C PRO A 67 10.47 4.32 -13.21
N HIS A 68 9.94 5.50 -13.56
CA HIS A 68 9.19 6.37 -12.68
C HIS A 68 7.68 6.32 -12.91
N ARG A 69 7.17 5.37 -13.70
CA ARG A 69 5.75 5.33 -14.08
C ARG A 69 4.80 5.32 -12.90
N ASP A 70 5.17 4.52 -11.91
CA ASP A 70 4.37 4.22 -10.71
C ASP A 70 5.01 4.87 -9.46
N HIS A 71 5.79 5.94 -9.64
CA HIS A 71 6.48 6.61 -8.53
C HIS A 71 5.50 7.17 -7.50
N ALA A 72 4.44 7.86 -7.94
CA ALA A 72 3.41 8.38 -7.04
C ALA A 72 2.78 7.25 -6.19
N GLU A 73 2.38 6.16 -6.84
CA GLU A 73 1.80 4.98 -6.21
C GLU A 73 2.78 4.32 -5.22
N ARG A 74 4.06 4.25 -5.59
CA ARG A 74 5.14 3.75 -4.73
C ARG A 74 5.26 4.59 -3.46
N ILE A 75 5.26 5.92 -3.56
CA ILE A 75 5.36 6.76 -2.38
C ILE A 75 4.07 6.71 -1.54
N THR A 76 2.89 6.72 -2.16
CA THR A 76 1.62 6.53 -1.46
C THR A 76 1.62 5.22 -0.68
N ARG A 77 2.12 4.13 -1.26
CA ARG A 77 2.24 2.84 -0.56
C ARG A 77 3.12 2.95 0.69
N ILE A 78 4.26 3.64 0.61
CA ILE A 78 5.17 3.86 1.75
C ILE A 78 4.50 4.73 2.82
N ALA A 79 3.83 5.79 2.41
CA ALA A 79 3.10 6.71 3.28
C ALA A 79 1.98 5.99 4.06
N LEU A 80 1.32 5.03 3.41
CA LEU A 80 0.26 4.20 3.99
C LEU A 80 0.79 2.93 4.67
N GLY A 81 2.05 2.93 5.08
CA GLY A 81 2.63 1.87 5.92
C GLY A 81 3.28 0.71 5.17
N GLY A 82 3.11 0.61 3.85
CA GLY A 82 3.67 -0.46 3.03
C GLY A 82 5.19 -0.38 2.85
N LYS A 83 5.77 -1.49 2.37
CA LYS A 83 7.16 -1.52 1.92
C LYS A 83 7.29 -0.96 0.51
N ASP A 84 8.48 -0.47 0.22
CA ASP A 84 8.84 -0.04 -1.12
C ASP A 84 9.07 -1.28 -2.02
N PRO A 85 8.32 -1.44 -3.13
CA PRO A 85 8.45 -2.57 -4.04
C PRO A 85 9.81 -2.66 -4.77
N TYR A 86 10.57 -1.57 -4.84
CA TYR A 86 11.85 -1.52 -5.57
C TYR A 86 13.08 -1.49 -4.64
N GLY A 87 12.90 -1.77 -3.34
CA GLY A 87 13.98 -1.86 -2.36
C GLY A 87 14.00 -0.73 -1.34
N ASP A 88 15.02 -0.66 -0.50
CA ASP A 88 15.02 0.19 0.70
C ASP A 88 15.48 1.65 0.48
N ALA A 89 15.37 2.16 -0.74
CA ALA A 89 15.85 3.48 -1.13
C ALA A 89 15.30 4.63 -0.26
N TYR A 90 14.07 4.48 0.26
CA TYR A 90 13.44 5.49 1.11
C TYR A 90 13.46 5.16 2.60
N THR A 91 14.13 4.09 3.05
CA THR A 91 14.05 3.65 4.45
C THR A 91 14.37 4.76 5.46
N ALA A 92 15.37 5.61 5.15
CA ALA A 92 15.74 6.75 5.99
C ALA A 92 14.69 7.88 6.01
N THR A 93 13.91 8.04 4.93
CA THR A 93 12.94 9.13 4.76
C THR A 93 11.48 8.68 4.90
N ARG A 94 11.23 7.39 5.19
CA ARG A 94 9.87 6.84 5.39
C ARG A 94 9.05 7.65 6.39
N HIS A 95 9.67 8.12 7.48
CA HIS A 95 8.97 8.93 8.48
C HIS A 95 8.49 10.26 7.89
N GLN A 96 9.37 10.97 7.17
CA GLN A 96 9.05 12.25 6.54
C GLN A 96 7.95 12.11 5.48
N ILE A 97 8.01 11.04 4.67
CA ILE A 97 6.97 10.68 3.70
C ILE A 97 5.62 10.51 4.42
N ARG A 98 5.59 9.70 5.48
CA ARG A 98 4.37 9.43 6.26
C ARG A 98 3.79 10.67 6.91
N GLU A 99 4.64 11.53 7.45
CA GLU A 99 4.24 12.76 8.13
C GLU A 99 3.66 13.78 7.15
N ALA A 100 4.36 14.07 6.05
CA ALA A 100 3.87 14.97 5.01
C ALA A 100 2.55 14.46 4.40
N TYR A 101 2.40 13.15 4.21
CA TYR A 101 1.16 12.54 3.69
C TYR A 101 -0.05 12.76 4.56
N ARG A 102 0.14 12.85 5.87
CA ARG A 102 -0.97 13.12 6.79
C ARG A 102 -1.40 14.57 6.77
N GLN A 103 -0.47 15.50 6.57
CA GLN A 103 -0.79 16.93 6.58
C GLN A 103 -1.76 17.32 5.46
N GLY A 104 -1.67 16.68 4.28
CA GLY A 104 -2.54 16.96 3.13
C GLY A 104 -3.80 16.09 3.02
N ARG A 105 -4.01 15.13 3.92
CA ARG A 105 -5.14 14.18 3.85
C ARG A 105 -6.24 14.57 4.83
N GLN A 106 -7.50 14.40 4.41
CA GLN A 106 -8.65 14.31 5.30
C GLN A 106 -9.01 12.83 5.51
N PRO A 107 -8.45 12.15 6.53
CA PRO A 107 -8.80 10.75 6.80
C PRO A 107 -10.21 10.69 7.40
N ASN A 108 -10.91 9.59 7.14
CA ASN A 108 -12.12 9.23 7.89
C ASN A 108 -11.73 9.03 9.38
N PRO A 109 -12.21 9.87 10.32
CA PRO A 109 -11.86 9.77 11.73
C PRO A 109 -12.47 8.55 12.43
N LEU A 110 -13.45 7.89 11.81
CA LEU A 110 -14.17 6.71 12.31
C LEU A 110 -13.60 5.38 11.80
N MET A 111 -12.35 5.39 11.29
CA MET A 111 -11.67 4.16 10.88
C MET A 111 -11.17 3.34 12.08
N ASN A 112 -11.43 2.05 12.05
CA ASN A 112 -10.85 1.08 12.97
C ASN A 112 -9.45 0.68 12.48
N HIS A 113 -8.42 1.15 13.17
CA HIS A 113 -7.04 0.85 12.82
C HIS A 113 -6.51 -0.41 13.53
N LEU A 114 -5.53 -1.04 12.90
CA LEU A 114 -4.81 -2.20 13.46
C LEU A 114 -3.38 -1.81 13.82
N TRP A 115 -2.83 -2.47 14.85
CA TRP A 115 -1.45 -2.32 15.28
C TRP A 115 -0.92 -3.65 15.82
N ALA A 116 0.40 -3.79 15.89
CA ALA A 116 1.02 -4.95 16.50
C ALA A 116 0.78 -4.94 18.02
N THR A 117 0.39 -6.08 18.60
CA THR A 117 0.19 -6.21 20.05
C THR A 117 1.47 -5.90 20.83
N SER A 118 2.63 -6.29 20.29
CA SER A 118 3.95 -5.96 20.85
C SER A 118 4.17 -4.45 20.98
N ASP A 119 3.77 -3.67 19.96
CA ASP A 119 3.98 -2.22 19.94
C ASP A 119 3.07 -1.54 20.95
N ALA A 120 1.83 -2.00 21.08
CA ALA A 120 0.92 -1.51 22.12
C ALA A 120 1.41 -1.86 23.54
N GLN A 121 1.94 -3.06 23.75
CA GLN A 121 2.52 -3.45 25.04
C GLN A 121 3.78 -2.64 25.36
N ALA A 122 4.65 -2.42 24.38
CA ALA A 122 5.84 -1.60 24.53
C ALA A 122 5.49 -0.14 24.84
N ALA A 123 4.50 0.43 24.15
CA ALA A 123 3.99 1.77 24.41
C ALA A 123 3.44 1.89 25.84
N ARG A 124 2.59 0.95 26.28
CA ARG A 124 2.07 0.92 27.67
C ARG A 124 3.20 0.82 28.69
N LYS A 125 4.19 -0.07 28.48
CA LYS A 125 5.35 -0.23 29.36
C LYS A 125 6.19 1.05 29.44
N ALA A 126 6.26 1.81 28.35
CA ALA A 126 6.94 3.10 28.29
C ALA A 126 6.09 4.28 28.79
N GLY A 127 4.88 4.03 29.34
CA GLY A 127 3.98 5.08 29.82
C GLY A 127 3.33 5.92 28.73
N ARG A 128 3.36 5.47 27.47
CA ARG A 128 2.74 6.16 26.34
C ARG A 128 1.26 5.80 26.22
N THR A 129 0.44 6.77 25.84
CA THR A 129 -1.01 6.62 25.62
C THR A 129 -1.38 6.44 24.15
N THR A 130 -0.40 6.41 23.26
CA THR A 130 -0.59 6.29 21.81
C THR A 130 0.26 5.16 21.22
N VAL A 131 -0.17 4.67 20.07
CA VAL A 131 0.53 3.63 19.30
C VAL A 131 0.53 4.01 17.82
N ILE A 132 1.57 3.59 17.11
CA ILE A 132 1.64 3.70 15.65
C ILE A 132 0.95 2.47 15.06
N THR A 133 -0.02 2.70 14.21
CA THR A 133 -0.81 1.67 13.51
C THR A 133 -0.09 1.16 12.27
N PHE A 134 -0.56 0.06 11.67
CA PHE A 134 0.05 -0.51 10.48
C PHE A 134 0.03 0.43 9.27
N CYS A 135 -1.02 1.24 9.09
CA CYS A 135 -1.04 2.28 8.06
C CYS A 135 -0.16 3.49 8.41
N GLY A 136 0.42 3.49 9.61
CA GLY A 136 1.32 4.50 10.14
C GLY A 136 0.65 5.53 11.06
N GLU A 137 -0.67 5.64 11.07
CA GLU A 137 -1.37 6.64 11.90
C GLU A 137 -1.10 6.47 13.39
N VAL A 138 -1.12 7.59 14.12
CA VAL A 138 -0.96 7.61 15.57
C VAL A 138 -2.35 7.56 16.19
N GLN A 139 -2.65 6.47 16.88
CA GLN A 139 -3.95 6.26 17.51
C GLN A 139 -3.81 6.22 19.02
N LYS A 140 -4.83 6.71 19.72
CA LYS A 140 -4.92 6.54 21.19
C LYS A 140 -5.07 5.06 21.50
N LEU A 141 -4.30 4.58 22.47
CA LEU A 141 -4.41 3.20 22.92
C LEU A 141 -5.74 3.02 23.66
N PRO A 142 -6.60 2.08 23.24
CA PRO A 142 -7.80 1.78 24.00
C PRO A 142 -7.43 1.10 25.32
N GLU A 143 -8.28 1.28 26.33
CA GLU A 143 -8.17 0.59 27.62
C GLU A 143 -8.22 -0.93 27.44
N LYS A 144 -9.08 -1.41 26.53
CA LYS A 144 -9.22 -2.83 26.17
C LYS A 144 -8.77 -3.03 24.72
N SER A 145 -7.77 -3.89 24.53
CA SER A 145 -7.30 -4.25 23.19
C SER A 145 -8.20 -5.35 22.62
N ARG A 146 -8.77 -5.14 21.44
CA ARG A 146 -9.26 -6.25 20.61
C ARG A 146 -8.07 -6.91 19.94
N THR A 147 -7.95 -8.23 20.03
CA THR A 147 -6.85 -8.98 19.41
C THR A 147 -7.41 -9.72 18.20
N ARG A 148 -6.97 -9.35 16.99
CA ARG A 148 -7.21 -10.13 15.77
C ARG A 148 -5.96 -10.98 15.49
N GLY A 149 -5.82 -12.08 16.24
CA GLY A 149 -4.69 -13.02 16.14
C GLY A 149 -4.82 -14.03 14.99
N GLY A 150 -3.76 -14.81 14.76
CA GLY A 150 -3.75 -15.93 13.81
C GLY A 150 -3.00 -15.65 12.50
N ASP A 151 -2.71 -16.73 11.78
CA ASP A 151 -1.93 -16.68 10.52
C ASP A 151 -2.81 -16.42 9.29
N GLU A 152 -4.14 -16.50 9.43
CA GLU A 152 -5.10 -16.29 8.34
C GLU A 152 -5.08 -14.87 7.80
N LEU A 153 -5.50 -14.70 6.54
CA LEU A 153 -5.66 -13.36 6.01
C LEU A 153 -6.84 -12.69 6.72
N LEU A 154 -6.61 -11.47 7.21
CA LEU A 154 -7.67 -10.65 7.76
C LEU A 154 -8.66 -10.27 6.66
N GLN A 155 -9.94 -10.41 6.96
CA GLN A 155 -11.03 -9.88 6.15
C GLN A 155 -11.67 -8.72 6.92
N PRO A 156 -11.88 -7.56 6.26
CA PRO A 156 -12.54 -6.43 6.90
C PRO A 156 -14.00 -6.78 7.19
N ASP A 157 -14.54 -6.22 8.26
CA ASP A 157 -15.96 -6.33 8.53
C ASP A 157 -16.74 -5.57 7.43
N PRO A 158 -17.95 -6.05 7.03
CA PRO A 158 -18.77 -5.33 6.06
C PRO A 158 -19.05 -3.89 6.51
N VAL A 159 -18.85 -2.94 5.58
CA VAL A 159 -19.11 -1.53 5.84
C VAL A 159 -20.62 -1.30 6.02
N ARG A 160 -20.98 -0.60 7.09
CA ARG A 160 -22.36 -0.25 7.42
C ARG A 160 -22.68 1.13 6.86
N PHE A 161 -23.14 1.18 5.62
CA PHE A 161 -23.50 2.43 4.94
C PHE A 161 -24.82 3.05 5.43
N ASP A 162 -25.55 2.33 6.28
CA ASP A 162 -26.79 2.80 6.90
C ASP A 162 -26.56 3.75 8.09
N GLN A 163 -25.31 3.92 8.53
CA GLN A 163 -24.92 4.80 9.64
C GLN A 163 -23.79 5.74 9.22
N GLU A 164 -24.18 6.94 8.78
CA GLU A 164 -23.26 8.03 8.47
C GLU A 164 -23.26 9.07 9.60
N TYR A 165 -22.09 9.64 9.85
CA TYR A 165 -21.85 10.63 10.88
C TYR A 165 -21.25 11.87 10.24
N GLU A 166 -21.84 13.02 10.51
CA GLU A 166 -21.26 14.30 10.14
C GLU A 166 -20.12 14.63 11.11
N ASP A 167 -18.94 14.92 10.57
CA ASP A 167 -17.83 15.46 11.33
C ASP A 167 -18.06 16.96 11.56
N PRO A 168 -18.27 17.41 12.81
CA PRO A 168 -18.55 18.80 13.11
C PRO A 168 -17.39 19.76 12.78
N GLU A 169 -16.16 19.26 12.64
CA GLU A 169 -15.00 20.10 12.31
C GLU A 169 -14.84 20.33 10.81
N THR A 170 -15.16 19.32 9.98
CA THR A 170 -14.93 19.37 8.54
C THR A 170 -16.21 19.50 7.70
N GLY A 171 -17.39 19.22 8.28
CA GLY A 171 -18.66 19.10 7.56
C GLY A 171 -18.73 17.88 6.62
N GLY A 172 -17.74 16.99 6.71
CA GLY A 172 -17.68 15.74 5.95
C GLY A 172 -18.56 14.66 6.57
N TRP A 173 -19.04 13.74 5.74
CA TRP A 173 -19.84 12.59 6.19
C TRP A 173 -19.00 11.32 6.14
N TRP A 174 -19.02 10.57 7.24
CA TRP A 174 -18.16 9.41 7.43
C TRP A 174 -18.93 8.21 7.95
N VAL A 175 -18.47 7.01 7.60
CA VAL A 175 -18.98 5.73 8.11
C VAL A 175 -17.95 5.07 9.00
N GLU A 176 -18.41 4.32 10.00
CA GLU A 176 -17.53 3.40 10.72
C GLU A 176 -17.07 2.27 9.79
N MET A 177 -15.77 2.09 9.67
CA MET A 177 -15.21 1.02 8.84
C MET A 177 -13.83 0.59 9.31
N ASP A 178 -13.42 -0.63 8.93
CA ASP A 178 -12.05 -1.08 9.11
C ASP A 178 -11.09 -0.30 8.19
N CYS A 179 -9.92 0.10 8.69
CA CYS A 179 -8.92 0.83 7.91
C CYS A 179 -8.33 -0.07 6.81
N PRO A 180 -8.61 0.17 5.51
CA PRO A 180 -8.18 -0.71 4.43
C PRO A 180 -6.65 -0.81 4.32
N ASP A 181 -5.94 0.27 4.63
CA ASP A 181 -4.48 0.30 4.62
C ASP A 181 -3.86 -0.56 5.71
N CYS A 182 -4.45 -0.56 6.92
CA CYS A 182 -4.02 -1.43 8.00
C CYS A 182 -4.19 -2.91 7.63
N TYR A 183 -5.32 -3.26 7.00
CA TYR A 183 -5.59 -4.61 6.52
C TYR A 183 -4.63 -5.04 5.42
N ARG A 184 -4.36 -4.15 4.45
CA ARG A 184 -3.38 -4.39 3.40
C ARG A 184 -2.01 -4.71 3.99
N VAL A 185 -1.49 -3.85 4.86
CA VAL A 185 -0.16 -4.03 5.47
C VAL A 185 -0.11 -5.30 6.33
N ALA A 186 -1.11 -5.54 7.17
CA ALA A 186 -1.17 -6.75 7.98
C ALA A 186 -1.20 -8.04 7.13
N ASN A 187 -1.98 -8.05 6.05
CA ASN A 187 -2.05 -9.19 5.14
C ASN A 187 -0.78 -9.38 4.32
N GLU A 188 -0.11 -8.30 3.90
CA GLU A 188 1.21 -8.36 3.27
C GLU A 188 2.24 -9.03 4.20
N GLU A 189 2.25 -8.66 5.49
CA GLU A 189 3.13 -9.27 6.50
C GLU A 189 2.80 -10.74 6.74
N ARG A 190 1.52 -11.10 6.90
CA ARG A 190 1.10 -12.51 7.06
C ARG A 190 1.47 -13.36 5.85
N MET A 191 1.31 -12.84 4.64
CA MET A 191 1.76 -13.50 3.42
C MET A 191 3.28 -13.66 3.36
N ALA A 192 4.04 -12.65 3.77
CA ALA A 192 5.49 -12.75 3.84
C ALA A 192 5.95 -13.83 4.83
N THR A 193 5.33 -13.89 6.02
CA THR A 193 5.59 -14.93 7.03
C THR A 193 5.26 -16.32 6.51
N ARG A 194 4.09 -16.51 5.86
CA ARG A 194 3.69 -17.79 5.25
C ARG A 194 4.66 -18.23 4.17
N ARG A 195 5.08 -17.32 3.28
CA ARG A 195 6.09 -17.60 2.26
C ARG A 195 7.43 -18.00 2.88
N GLN A 196 7.84 -17.35 3.97
CA GLN A 196 9.07 -17.71 4.68
C GLN A 196 8.97 -19.08 5.36
N HIS A 197 7.83 -19.37 5.98
CA HIS A 197 7.56 -20.67 6.60
C HIS A 197 7.62 -21.79 5.56
N LEU A 198 6.98 -21.60 4.39
CA LEU A 198 7.07 -22.54 3.27
C LEU A 198 8.51 -22.78 2.81
N LYS A 199 9.32 -21.72 2.66
CA LYS A 199 10.75 -21.85 2.32
C LYS A 199 11.52 -22.68 3.35
N LEU A 200 11.27 -22.47 4.63
CA LEU A 200 11.91 -23.23 5.71
C LEU A 200 11.49 -24.70 5.67
N LEU A 201 10.20 -24.99 5.50
CA LEU A 201 9.71 -26.37 5.37
C LEU A 201 10.37 -27.08 4.17
N LEU A 202 10.44 -26.42 3.01
CA LEU A 202 11.09 -26.97 1.82
C LEU A 202 12.59 -27.22 2.04
N ALA A 203 13.29 -26.29 2.70
CA ALA A 203 14.71 -26.45 3.02
C ALA A 203 14.95 -27.61 4.00
N CYS A 204 14.13 -27.72 5.05
CA CYS A 204 14.18 -28.82 6.00
C CYS A 204 13.88 -30.17 5.32
N ALA A 205 12.87 -30.19 4.45
CA ALA A 205 12.51 -31.37 3.68
C ALA A 205 13.66 -31.83 2.78
N LEU A 206 14.27 -30.93 2.01
CA LEU A 206 15.44 -31.23 1.17
C LEU A 206 16.63 -31.72 1.99
N ALA A 207 16.89 -31.11 3.14
CA ALA A 207 17.96 -31.55 4.04
C ALA A 207 17.68 -32.96 4.59
N HIS A 208 16.42 -33.27 4.91
CA HIS A 208 16.03 -34.56 5.48
C HIS A 208 15.95 -35.69 4.45
N TRP A 209 15.53 -35.39 3.22
CA TRP A 209 15.39 -36.34 2.11
C TRP A 209 16.66 -36.51 1.27
N SER A 210 17.75 -35.82 1.65
CA SER A 210 19.06 -36.00 1.01
C SER A 210 19.69 -37.39 1.29
N ASP A 211 19.19 -38.10 2.31
CA ASP A 211 19.40 -39.53 2.51
C ASP A 211 18.28 -40.31 1.77
N ALA A 212 18.61 -41.01 0.69
CA ALA A 212 17.65 -41.69 -0.20
C ALA A 212 16.73 -42.72 0.50
N ASP A 213 17.13 -43.22 1.67
CA ASP A 213 16.38 -44.24 2.42
C ASP A 213 15.31 -43.66 3.37
N ARG A 214 15.14 -42.33 3.44
CA ARG A 214 14.25 -41.68 4.42
C ARG A 214 12.90 -41.21 3.88
N LEU A 215 12.71 -41.20 2.56
CA LEU A 215 11.44 -40.82 1.95
C LEU A 215 10.77 -42.07 1.36
N PRO A 216 9.66 -42.56 1.95
CA PRO A 216 8.93 -43.69 1.39
C PRO A 216 8.44 -43.40 -0.03
N ASP A 217 8.56 -44.35 -0.94
CA ASP A 217 8.14 -44.22 -2.36
C ASP A 217 6.70 -43.70 -2.51
N ALA A 218 5.79 -44.10 -1.61
CA ALA A 218 4.41 -43.62 -1.60
C ALA A 218 4.29 -42.10 -1.43
N HIS A 219 5.18 -41.46 -0.68
CA HIS A 219 5.20 -40.01 -0.50
C HIS A 219 5.95 -39.27 -1.61
N VAL A 220 6.85 -39.96 -2.34
CA VAL A 220 7.61 -39.37 -3.45
C VAL A 220 6.66 -38.89 -4.56
N GLU A 221 5.73 -39.74 -4.98
CA GLU A 221 4.77 -39.41 -6.05
C GLU A 221 3.80 -38.30 -5.62
N ASP A 222 3.30 -38.34 -4.38
CA ASP A 222 2.42 -37.29 -3.84
C ASP A 222 3.12 -35.91 -3.80
N LEU A 223 4.40 -35.89 -3.42
CA LEU A 223 5.21 -34.67 -3.40
C LEU A 223 5.51 -34.14 -4.80
N ILE A 224 5.83 -35.03 -5.76
CA ILE A 224 6.03 -34.66 -7.16
C ILE A 224 4.73 -34.04 -7.72
N ALA A 225 3.58 -34.66 -7.46
CA ALA A 225 2.29 -34.16 -7.92
C ALA A 225 1.97 -32.77 -7.33
N ALA A 226 2.15 -32.59 -6.02
CA ALA A 226 1.91 -31.32 -5.35
C ALA A 226 2.82 -30.18 -5.87
N LEU A 227 4.11 -30.45 -6.08
CA LEU A 227 5.06 -29.46 -6.60
C LEU A 227 4.78 -29.10 -8.07
N ARG A 228 4.40 -30.09 -8.91
CA ARG A 228 4.02 -29.83 -10.30
C ARG A 228 2.75 -29.00 -10.40
N ALA A 229 1.73 -29.31 -9.60
CA ALA A 229 0.49 -28.51 -9.55
C ALA A 229 0.79 -27.05 -9.18
N ALA A 230 1.69 -26.82 -8.21
CA ALA A 230 2.13 -25.49 -7.83
C ALA A 230 2.93 -24.75 -8.91
N GLN A 231 3.68 -25.46 -9.77
CA GLN A 231 4.41 -24.87 -10.91
C GLN A 231 3.50 -24.45 -12.07
N VAL A 232 2.47 -25.24 -12.36
CA VAL A 232 1.53 -24.93 -13.46
C VAL A 232 0.72 -23.67 -13.14
N GLY A 233 0.26 -23.51 -11.90
CA GLY A 233 -0.45 -22.29 -11.47
C GLY A 233 0.41 -21.02 -11.36
N ALA A 234 1.72 -21.10 -11.59
CA ALA A 234 2.62 -19.93 -11.64
C ALA A 234 2.88 -19.42 -13.07
N SER A 235 2.33 -20.10 -14.09
CA SER A 235 2.52 -19.79 -15.52
C SER A 235 1.26 -19.22 -16.20
N GLU A 236 0.18 -19.02 -15.45
CA GLU A 236 -1.04 -18.29 -15.82
C GLU A 236 -1.05 -16.90 -15.21
#